data_AF-A0A2H8TMJ4-F1
#
_entry.id   AF-A0A2H8TMJ4-F1
#
_cell.length_a   1.000
_cell.length_b   1.000
_cell.length_c   1.000
_cell.angle_alpha   90.00
_cell.angle_beta   90.00
_cell.angle_gamma   90.00
#
_symmetry.space_group_name_H-M   'P 1'
#
loop_
_entity.id
_entity.type
_entity.pdbx_description
1 polymer ?
#
loop_
_entity_poly.entity_id
_entity_poly.type
_entity_poly.pdbx_seq_one_letter_code
_entity_poly.pdbx_strand_id
1 'polypeptide(L)'
;MKIPSKAIESVNTNKIGLKGPLMTPVGKGHRSLNLALRKEFNLYANVRPCRSLEGYPTLYENVDVVTIRENTEGEYSGIEHEIVEGVVQSIKLITEEASTRVAEFAFKYAVENKRSKVTAVHKANIMRMSDGLFLRCCRIASSKYPQIKFEEKYLDTVCLTMVQDPSHYDVLVHGTAPDIAGKDLANPTALLLSAVMMLRHMELNSQADIIQKACFDTIKEGKYRTGDLGGKAKCSEFTDEICRKVEEAL
;
A
#
# COMPACT_ATOMS: atom_id res chain seq x y z
N MET A 1 -18.53 5.74 15.14
CA MET A 1 -17.35 5.44 15.97
C MET A 1 -16.27 6.47 15.64
N LYS A 2 -15.70 7.12 16.66
CA LYS A 2 -14.54 8.01 16.49
C LYS A 2 -13.30 7.27 16.98
N ILE A 3 -12.13 7.66 16.48
CA ILE A 3 -10.85 7.13 16.98
C ILE A 3 -10.73 7.53 18.47
N PRO A 4 -10.38 6.61 19.38
CA PRO A 4 -10.22 6.94 20.79
C PRO A 4 -9.16 8.03 20.99
N SER A 5 -9.44 9.05 21.82
CA SER A 5 -8.54 10.19 22.02
C SER A 5 -7.15 9.76 22.51
N LYS A 6 -7.08 8.72 23.35
CA LYS A 6 -5.80 8.13 23.81
C LYS A 6 -4.94 7.60 22.65
N ALA A 7 -5.57 7.02 21.62
CA ALA A 7 -4.85 6.54 20.44
C ALA A 7 -4.35 7.73 19.60
N ILE A 8 -5.14 8.80 19.52
CA ILE A 8 -4.73 10.03 18.82
C ILE A 8 -3.53 10.66 19.51
N GLU A 9 -3.62 10.83 20.82
CA GLU A 9 -2.56 11.38 21.66
C GLU A 9 -1.27 10.55 21.58
N SER A 10 -1.38 9.23 21.65
CA SER A 10 -0.23 8.33 21.52
C SER A 10 0.52 8.50 20.19
N VAL A 11 -0.20 8.55 19.06
CA VAL A 11 0.42 8.77 17.75
C VAL A 11 0.95 10.19 17.62
N ASN A 12 0.28 11.19 18.18
CA ASN A 12 0.78 12.57 18.20
C ASN A 12 2.07 12.71 19.02
N THR A 13 2.22 11.97 20.10
CA THR A 13 3.44 11.96 20.93
C THR A 13 4.56 11.18 20.24
N ASN A 14 4.28 9.96 19.79
CA ASN A 14 5.30 9.05 19.28
C ASN A 14 5.66 9.29 17.80
N LYS A 15 4.79 10.00 17.05
CA LYS A 15 4.86 10.24 15.59
C LYS A 15 4.82 9.00 14.71
N ILE A 16 4.82 7.81 15.31
CA ILE A 16 4.88 6.51 14.65
C ILE A 16 3.81 5.60 15.26
N GLY A 17 3.21 4.76 14.43
CA GLY A 17 2.22 3.78 14.88
C GLY A 17 2.13 2.57 13.94
N LEU A 18 2.02 1.39 14.52
CA LEU A 18 1.72 0.14 13.83
C LEU A 18 0.29 -0.28 14.13
N LYS A 19 -0.51 -0.59 13.10
CA LYS A 19 -1.90 -1.01 13.29
C LYS A 19 -2.29 -2.25 12.48
N GLY A 20 -2.94 -3.19 13.14
CA GLY A 20 -3.68 -4.29 12.50
C GLY A 20 -4.92 -3.79 11.75
N PRO A 21 -5.47 -4.56 10.80
CA PRO A 21 -6.61 -4.16 9.98
C PRO A 21 -7.84 -3.78 10.84
N LEU A 22 -8.48 -2.65 10.53
CA LEU A 22 -9.71 -2.21 11.21
C LEU A 22 -10.92 -2.49 10.31
N MET A 23 -11.89 -3.26 10.81
CA MET A 23 -13.10 -3.59 10.07
C MET A 23 -13.96 -2.35 9.85
N THR A 24 -14.53 -2.21 8.65
CA THR A 24 -15.52 -1.18 8.32
C THR A 24 -16.80 -1.89 7.84
N PRO A 25 -17.98 -1.59 8.39
CA PRO A 25 -19.23 -2.21 7.96
C PRO A 25 -19.57 -1.80 6.52
N VAL A 26 -20.14 -2.74 5.76
CA VAL A 26 -20.49 -2.56 4.34
C VAL A 26 -21.92 -2.03 4.22
N GLY A 27 -22.12 -0.95 3.45
CA GLY A 27 -23.44 -0.43 3.06
C GLY A 27 -24.25 0.28 4.16
N LYS A 28 -23.89 0.14 5.44
CA LYS A 28 -24.55 0.81 6.58
C LYS A 28 -23.54 1.14 7.69
N GLY A 29 -23.77 2.23 8.41
CA GLY A 29 -23.02 2.58 9.63
C GLY A 29 -22.01 3.72 9.44
N HIS A 30 -20.96 3.72 10.26
CA HIS A 30 -19.98 4.80 10.32
C HIS A 30 -18.94 4.79 9.18
N ARG A 31 -18.38 5.98 8.89
CA ARG A 31 -17.20 6.16 8.03
C ARG A 31 -16.03 5.29 8.49
N SER A 32 -15.21 4.80 7.55
CA SER A 32 -14.07 3.93 7.83
C SER A 32 -13.08 4.56 8.83
N LEU A 33 -12.77 3.84 9.91
CA LEU A 33 -11.76 4.25 10.89
C LEU A 33 -10.36 4.34 10.27
N ASN A 34 -10.05 3.49 9.29
CA ASN A 34 -8.77 3.56 8.58
C ASN A 34 -8.63 4.88 7.82
N LEU A 35 -9.71 5.32 7.17
CA LEU A 35 -9.74 6.59 6.45
C LEU A 35 -9.66 7.77 7.43
N ALA A 36 -10.38 7.69 8.54
CA ALA A 36 -10.33 8.70 9.59
C ALA A 36 -8.89 8.90 10.11
N LEU A 37 -8.16 7.81 10.39
CA LEU A 37 -6.76 7.88 10.85
C LEU A 37 -5.85 8.56 9.82
N ARG A 38 -6.03 8.24 8.53
CA ARG A 38 -5.22 8.81 7.44
C ARG A 38 -5.46 10.30 7.30
N LYS A 39 -6.71 10.75 7.42
CA LYS A 39 -7.07 12.18 7.38
C LYS A 39 -6.58 12.92 8.62
N GLU A 40 -6.79 12.35 9.81
CA GLU A 40 -6.39 12.94 11.10
C GLU A 40 -4.89 13.26 11.15
N PHE A 41 -4.05 12.33 10.68
CA PHE A 41 -2.59 12.49 10.69
C PHE A 41 -2.00 12.91 9.34
N ASN A 42 -2.84 13.32 8.39
CA ASN A 42 -2.43 13.71 7.04
C ASN A 42 -1.48 12.70 6.35
N LEU A 43 -1.75 11.40 6.51
CA LEU A 43 -0.95 10.30 5.96
C LEU A 43 -1.26 10.12 4.47
N TYR A 44 -0.81 11.06 3.64
CA TYR A 44 -1.26 11.24 2.26
C TYR A 44 -0.71 10.22 1.26
N ALA A 45 0.45 9.62 1.51
CA ALA A 45 1.07 8.63 0.65
C ALA A 45 0.98 7.23 1.25
N ASN A 46 0.39 6.28 0.50
CA ASN A 46 0.28 4.88 0.87
C ASN A 46 1.21 4.04 -0.02
N VAL A 47 2.37 3.65 0.52
CA VAL A 47 3.42 2.92 -0.20
C VAL A 47 3.26 1.42 0.00
N ARG A 48 3.25 0.66 -1.10
CA ARG A 48 3.02 -0.79 -1.12
C ARG A 48 3.98 -1.49 -2.10
N PRO A 49 5.16 -1.90 -1.63
CA PRO A 49 6.07 -2.74 -2.41
C PRO A 49 5.48 -4.13 -2.62
N CYS A 50 5.59 -4.65 -3.84
CA CYS A 50 5.18 -5.97 -4.27
C CYS A 50 6.36 -6.62 -5.00
N ARG A 51 6.96 -7.63 -4.35
CA ARG A 51 8.15 -8.31 -4.86
C ARG A 51 7.94 -9.82 -4.95
N SER A 52 8.49 -10.45 -5.97
CA SER A 52 8.67 -11.90 -5.98
C SER A 52 9.58 -12.30 -4.83
N LEU A 53 9.17 -13.31 -4.08
CA LEU A 53 9.96 -13.87 -2.99
C LEU A 53 10.84 -14.99 -3.53
N GLU A 54 12.14 -14.92 -3.22
CA GLU A 54 13.08 -15.95 -3.62
C GLU A 54 12.67 -17.32 -3.03
N GLY A 55 12.68 -18.37 -3.86
CA GLY A 55 12.29 -19.72 -3.44
C GLY A 55 10.79 -19.94 -3.26
N TYR A 56 9.95 -18.96 -3.61
CA TYR A 56 8.50 -19.11 -3.68
C TYR A 56 8.01 -18.92 -5.12
N PRO A 57 7.83 -20.03 -5.90
CA PRO A 57 7.38 -19.93 -7.28
C PRO A 57 5.94 -19.42 -7.31
N THR A 58 5.69 -18.42 -8.14
CA THR A 58 4.35 -17.96 -8.50
C THR A 58 4.21 -18.00 -10.03
N LEU A 59 3.06 -17.56 -10.56
CA LEU A 59 2.88 -17.48 -12.01
C LEU A 59 3.89 -16.54 -12.69
N TYR A 60 4.42 -15.55 -11.94
CA TYR A 60 5.42 -14.60 -12.43
C TYR A 60 6.69 -14.69 -11.60
N GLU A 61 7.81 -14.44 -12.27
CA GLU A 61 9.14 -14.38 -11.66
C GLU A 61 9.66 -12.95 -11.69
N ASN A 62 10.54 -12.61 -10.74
CA ASN A 62 11.27 -11.33 -10.70
C ASN A 62 10.38 -10.07 -10.73
N VAL A 63 9.19 -10.13 -10.12
CA VAL A 63 8.34 -8.95 -9.91
C VAL A 63 9.01 -8.03 -8.89
N ASP A 64 9.12 -6.74 -9.19
CA ASP A 64 9.53 -5.72 -8.22
C ASP A 64 8.86 -4.37 -8.51
N VAL A 65 7.60 -4.24 -8.08
CA VAL A 65 6.76 -3.08 -8.33
C VAL A 65 6.39 -2.42 -7.01
N VAL A 66 6.34 -1.08 -6.95
CA VAL A 66 5.88 -0.34 -5.77
C VAL A 66 4.65 0.48 -6.12
N THR A 67 3.53 0.23 -5.43
CA THR A 67 2.37 1.11 -5.55
C THR A 67 2.43 2.23 -4.52
N ILE A 68 2.48 3.49 -4.94
CA ILE A 68 2.33 4.69 -4.11
C ILE A 68 0.96 5.29 -4.39
N ARG A 69 0.07 5.30 -3.41
CA ARG A 69 -1.33 5.69 -3.62
C ARG A 69 -1.68 6.94 -2.81
N GLU A 70 -2.41 7.86 -3.43
CA GLU A 70 -3.07 8.98 -2.73
C GLU A 70 -4.10 8.42 -1.72
N ASN A 71 -4.02 8.90 -0.49
CA ASN A 71 -4.61 8.20 0.65
C ASN A 71 -5.60 9.05 1.47
N THR A 72 -5.92 10.27 1.03
CA THR A 72 -6.76 11.23 1.76
C THR A 72 -7.97 11.74 0.99
N GLU A 73 -8.00 11.66 -0.33
CA GLU A 73 -9.11 12.14 -1.17
C GLU A 73 -9.51 11.11 -2.26
N GLY A 74 -9.99 11.57 -3.42
CA GLY A 74 -10.51 10.75 -4.50
C GLY A 74 -11.89 10.17 -4.16
N GLU A 75 -12.06 8.88 -4.46
CA GLU A 75 -13.28 8.11 -4.19
C GLU A 75 -13.53 7.95 -2.68
N TYR A 76 -12.52 8.23 -1.84
CA TYR A 76 -12.61 8.19 -0.38
C TYR A 76 -13.01 9.55 0.23
N SER A 77 -13.45 10.51 -0.57
CA SER A 77 -14.10 11.73 -0.07
C SER A 77 -15.29 11.39 0.85
N GLY A 78 -16.01 10.30 0.56
CA GLY A 78 -17.17 9.84 1.33
C GLY A 78 -18.32 10.86 1.31
N ILE A 79 -18.44 11.58 0.18
CA ILE A 79 -19.47 12.56 -0.08
C ILE A 79 -20.51 11.89 -0.96
N GLU A 80 -21.59 11.46 -0.34
CA GLU A 80 -22.68 10.74 -0.99
C GLU A 80 -24.00 11.37 -0.53
N HIS A 81 -24.95 11.49 -1.46
CA HIS A 81 -26.31 11.91 -1.16
C HIS A 81 -27.30 11.14 -2.03
N GLU A 82 -28.50 10.92 -1.50
CA GLU A 82 -29.64 10.47 -2.28
C GLU A 82 -30.38 11.71 -2.78
N ILE A 83 -30.41 11.91 -4.10
CA ILE A 83 -31.03 13.08 -4.74
C ILE A 83 -32.55 12.95 -4.67
N VAL A 84 -33.04 11.77 -5.05
CA VAL A 84 -34.43 11.29 -4.92
C VAL A 84 -34.38 9.79 -4.66
N GLU A 85 -35.50 9.20 -4.24
CA GLU A 85 -35.59 7.76 -3.94
C GLU A 85 -35.01 6.91 -5.08
N GLY A 86 -33.98 6.13 -4.77
CA GLY A 86 -33.29 5.26 -5.72
C GLY A 86 -32.23 5.94 -6.61
N VAL A 87 -31.98 7.24 -6.45
CA VAL A 87 -30.95 7.99 -7.20
C VAL A 87 -29.90 8.51 -6.23
N VAL A 88 -28.76 7.83 -6.18
CA VAL A 88 -27.63 8.17 -5.32
C VAL A 88 -26.49 8.77 -6.15
N GLN A 89 -25.95 9.90 -5.69
CA GLN A 89 -24.73 10.49 -6.23
C GLN A 89 -23.59 10.32 -5.24
N SER A 90 -22.41 9.98 -5.78
CA SER A 90 -21.13 9.96 -5.08
C SER A 90 -20.19 10.95 -5.74
N ILE A 91 -19.58 11.84 -4.97
CA ILE A 91 -18.73 12.92 -5.48
C ILE A 91 -17.25 12.56 -5.25
N LYS A 92 -16.54 12.25 -6.33
CA LYS A 92 -15.09 12.17 -6.34
C LYS A 92 -14.48 13.57 -6.28
N LEU A 93 -13.64 13.84 -5.30
CA LEU A 93 -12.88 15.09 -5.19
C LEU A 93 -11.40 14.83 -5.44
N ILE A 94 -10.80 15.61 -6.33
CA ILE A 94 -9.36 15.65 -6.57
C ILE A 94 -8.91 17.10 -6.48
N THR A 95 -7.88 17.35 -5.68
CA THR A 95 -7.31 18.68 -5.48
C THR A 95 -5.89 18.75 -6.05
N GLU A 96 -5.49 19.95 -6.44
CA GLU A 96 -4.14 20.20 -6.97
C GLU A 96 -3.08 19.97 -5.88
N GLU A 97 -3.36 20.40 -4.65
CA GLU A 97 -2.46 20.23 -3.51
C GLU A 97 -2.16 18.74 -3.25
N ALA A 98 -3.20 17.92 -3.13
CA ALA A 98 -3.03 16.50 -2.86
C ALA A 98 -2.41 15.73 -4.03
N SER A 99 -2.77 16.09 -5.26
CA SER A 99 -2.17 15.53 -6.47
C SER A 99 -0.69 15.87 -6.59
N THR A 100 -0.31 17.11 -6.26
CA THR A 100 1.09 17.58 -6.33
C THR A 100 1.94 16.88 -5.30
N ARG A 101 1.54 16.86 -4.02
CA ARG A 101 2.35 16.24 -2.96
C ARG A 101 2.56 14.74 -3.17
N VAL A 102 1.55 14.01 -3.67
CA VAL A 102 1.70 12.56 -3.91
C VAL A 102 2.58 12.29 -5.13
N ALA A 103 2.48 13.11 -6.18
CA ALA A 103 3.34 13.01 -7.34
C ALA A 103 4.81 13.32 -6.98
N GLU A 104 5.05 14.42 -6.27
CA GLU A 104 6.40 14.78 -5.79
C GLU A 104 6.99 13.69 -4.88
N PHE A 105 6.19 13.16 -3.96
CA PHE A 105 6.59 12.04 -3.12
C PHE A 105 6.96 10.82 -3.96
N ALA A 106 6.19 10.49 -5.00
CA ALA A 106 6.47 9.32 -5.84
C ALA A 106 7.79 9.43 -6.60
N PHE A 107 8.10 10.61 -7.17
CA PHE A 107 9.38 10.84 -7.83
C PHE A 107 10.55 10.88 -6.84
N LYS A 108 10.37 11.52 -5.68
CA LYS A 108 11.38 11.52 -4.61
C LYS A 108 11.68 10.08 -4.15
N TYR A 109 10.64 9.30 -3.89
CA TYR A 109 10.76 7.89 -3.53
C TYR A 109 11.51 7.11 -4.61
N ALA A 110 11.20 7.33 -5.88
CA ALA A 110 11.88 6.68 -6.99
C ALA A 110 13.39 6.97 -6.99
N VAL A 111 13.79 8.23 -6.80
CA VAL A 111 15.21 8.60 -6.71
C VAL A 111 15.90 7.96 -5.50
N GLU A 112 15.31 8.09 -4.31
CA GLU A 112 15.89 7.57 -3.06
C GLU A 112 16.02 6.04 -3.07
N ASN A 113 15.12 5.34 -3.74
CA ASN A 113 15.10 3.88 -3.86
C ASN A 113 15.72 3.38 -5.17
N LYS A 114 16.47 4.23 -5.89
CA LYS A 114 17.19 3.89 -7.13
C LYS A 114 16.29 3.25 -8.20
N ARG A 115 15.03 3.68 -8.27
CA ARG A 115 14.09 3.32 -9.32
C ARG A 115 14.33 4.17 -10.55
N SER A 116 13.91 3.66 -11.70
CA SER A 116 14.19 4.28 -13.00
C SER A 116 12.94 4.87 -13.64
N LYS A 117 11.76 4.43 -13.22
CA LYS A 117 10.50 4.79 -13.88
C LYS A 117 9.34 5.01 -12.92
N VAL A 118 8.53 6.02 -13.22
CA VAL A 118 7.25 6.30 -12.56
C VAL A 118 6.14 6.29 -13.60
N THR A 119 5.09 5.48 -13.35
CA THR A 119 3.91 5.38 -14.22
C THR A 119 2.71 6.00 -13.51
N ALA A 120 2.17 7.11 -14.03
CA ALA A 120 0.91 7.66 -13.56
C ALA A 120 -0.27 6.85 -14.13
N VAL A 121 -1.06 6.26 -13.24
CA VAL A 121 -2.23 5.43 -13.60
C VAL A 121 -3.50 6.26 -13.46
N HIS A 122 -4.33 6.32 -14.52
CA HIS A 122 -5.50 7.20 -14.55
C HIS A 122 -6.66 6.66 -15.42
N LYS A 123 -7.80 7.35 -15.39
CA LYS A 123 -8.95 7.14 -16.29
C LYS A 123 -9.46 8.47 -16.87
N ALA A 124 -8.53 9.38 -17.15
CA ALA A 124 -8.79 10.71 -17.71
C ALA A 124 -9.55 10.74 -19.07
N ASN A 125 -9.69 9.59 -19.76
CA ASN A 125 -10.58 9.48 -20.92
C ASN A 125 -12.06 9.62 -20.55
N ILE A 126 -12.44 9.10 -19.38
CA ILE A 126 -13.79 9.21 -18.80
C ILE A 126 -13.85 10.41 -17.85
N MET A 127 -12.91 10.47 -16.89
CA MET A 127 -12.83 11.48 -15.84
C MET A 127 -11.92 12.66 -16.24
N ARG A 128 -12.33 13.39 -17.29
CA ARG A 128 -11.45 14.37 -17.96
C ARG A 128 -10.93 15.48 -17.06
N MET A 129 -11.73 15.96 -16.11
CA MET A 129 -11.36 17.10 -15.25
C MET A 129 -10.56 16.67 -14.02
N SER A 130 -11.06 15.68 -13.27
CA SER A 130 -10.44 15.22 -12.03
C SER A 130 -9.12 14.51 -12.29
N ASP A 131 -9.13 13.46 -13.11
CA ASP A 131 -7.91 12.72 -13.46
C ASP A 131 -7.01 13.56 -14.39
N GLY A 132 -7.58 14.47 -15.17
CA GLY A 132 -6.81 15.44 -15.95
C GLY A 132 -5.99 16.38 -15.06
N LEU A 133 -6.57 16.88 -13.96
CA LEU A 133 -5.84 17.68 -12.96
C LEU A 133 -4.71 16.87 -12.34
N PHE A 134 -4.96 15.62 -11.94
CA PHE A 134 -3.93 14.73 -11.41
C PHE A 134 -2.75 14.54 -12.39
N LEU A 135 -3.02 14.25 -13.66
CA LEU A 135 -1.96 14.09 -14.68
C LEU A 135 -1.15 15.36 -14.87
N ARG A 136 -1.78 16.54 -14.86
CA ARG A 136 -1.04 17.81 -14.93
C ARG A 136 -0.05 17.94 -13.78
N CYS A 137 -0.48 17.61 -12.55
CA CYS A 137 0.40 17.62 -11.38
C CYS A 137 1.56 16.63 -11.53
N CYS A 138 1.30 15.42 -12.03
CA CYS A 138 2.34 14.42 -12.30
C CYS A 138 3.36 14.89 -13.36
N ARG A 139 2.91 15.52 -14.44
CA ARG A 139 3.78 16.10 -15.47
C ARG A 139 4.67 17.22 -14.91
N ILE A 140 4.08 18.10 -14.09
CA ILE A 140 4.82 19.16 -13.41
C ILE A 140 5.87 18.55 -12.47
N ALA A 141 5.51 17.56 -11.66
CA ALA A 141 6.46 16.86 -10.80
C ALA A 141 7.58 16.20 -11.62
N SER A 142 7.26 15.51 -12.72
CA SER A 142 8.23 14.86 -13.60
C SER A 142 9.29 15.83 -14.13
N SER A 143 8.92 17.07 -14.44
CA SER A 143 9.86 18.08 -14.93
C SER A 143 10.98 18.41 -13.92
N LYS A 144 10.74 18.18 -12.63
CA LYS A 144 11.73 18.38 -11.55
C LYS A 144 12.70 17.19 -11.41
N TYR A 145 12.38 16.05 -12.01
CA TYR A 145 13.14 14.80 -11.90
C TYR A 145 13.44 14.19 -13.29
N PRO A 146 14.22 14.87 -14.14
CA PRO A 146 14.48 14.43 -15.52
C PRO A 146 15.21 13.08 -15.62
N GLN A 147 15.84 12.62 -14.55
CA GLN A 147 16.49 11.31 -14.46
C GLN A 147 15.51 10.13 -14.34
N ILE A 148 14.25 10.38 -13.97
CA ILE A 148 13.22 9.35 -13.84
C ILE A 148 12.36 9.35 -15.09
N LYS A 149 12.27 8.19 -15.77
CA LYS A 149 11.36 8.03 -16.90
C LYS A 149 9.92 8.16 -16.42
N PHE A 150 9.15 9.05 -17.06
CA PHE A 150 7.74 9.22 -16.76
C PHE A 150 6.87 8.66 -17.89
N GLU A 151 5.83 7.92 -17.54
CA GLU A 151 4.80 7.45 -18.48
C GLU A 151 3.41 7.56 -17.85
N GLU A 152 2.39 7.63 -18.70
CA GLU A 152 0.99 7.70 -18.32
C GLU A 152 0.26 6.51 -18.92
N LYS A 153 -0.55 5.80 -18.12
CA LYS A 153 -1.33 4.67 -18.61
C LYS A 153 -2.74 4.66 -18.04
N TYR A 154 -3.66 4.15 -18.85
CA TYR A 154 -5.02 3.91 -18.41
C TYR A 154 -5.09 2.73 -17.43
N LEU A 155 -5.93 2.86 -16.39
CA LEU A 155 -6.08 1.86 -15.34
C LEU A 155 -6.41 0.46 -15.88
N ASP A 156 -7.32 0.35 -16.84
CA ASP A 156 -7.68 -0.92 -17.48
C ASP A 156 -6.51 -1.54 -18.24
N THR A 157 -5.74 -0.71 -18.96
CA THR A 157 -4.54 -1.15 -19.66
C THR A 157 -3.49 -1.64 -18.66
N VAL A 158 -3.30 -0.95 -17.55
CA VAL A 158 -2.39 -1.38 -16.47
C VAL A 158 -2.84 -2.71 -15.88
N CYS A 159 -4.11 -2.88 -15.54
CA CYS A 159 -4.63 -4.14 -15.02
C CYS A 159 -4.39 -5.31 -15.99
N LEU A 160 -4.67 -5.12 -17.28
CA LEU A 160 -4.48 -6.15 -18.31
C LEU A 160 -3.00 -6.49 -18.50
N THR A 161 -2.15 -5.49 -18.64
CA THR A 161 -0.72 -5.71 -18.88
C THR A 161 0.00 -6.23 -17.64
N MET A 162 -0.45 -5.88 -16.43
CA MET A 162 0.09 -6.42 -15.18
C MET A 162 -0.11 -7.95 -15.07
N VAL A 163 -1.27 -8.45 -15.52
CA VAL A 163 -1.54 -9.90 -15.55
C VAL A 163 -0.95 -10.60 -16.77
N GLN A 164 -0.30 -9.87 -17.68
CA GLN A 164 0.41 -10.45 -18.82
C GLN A 164 1.91 -10.48 -18.54
N ASP A 165 2.45 -9.34 -18.11
CA ASP A 165 3.85 -9.18 -17.75
C ASP A 165 4.03 -8.01 -16.76
N PRO A 166 4.13 -8.28 -15.45
CA PRO A 166 4.31 -7.26 -14.42
C PRO A 166 5.68 -6.56 -14.47
N SER A 167 6.68 -7.10 -15.18
CA SER A 167 8.04 -6.53 -15.27
C SER A 167 8.09 -5.17 -15.97
N HIS A 168 7.02 -4.83 -16.71
CA HIS A 168 6.86 -3.54 -17.35
C HIS A 168 6.71 -2.37 -16.35
N TYR A 169 6.48 -2.64 -15.07
CA TYR A 169 6.16 -1.62 -14.07
C TYR A 169 7.24 -1.53 -12.99
N ASP A 170 7.43 -0.32 -12.47
CA ASP A 170 8.41 -0.01 -11.42
C ASP A 170 7.69 0.65 -10.25
N VAL A 171 7.12 1.86 -10.45
CA VAL A 171 6.24 2.51 -9.48
C VAL A 171 4.85 2.78 -10.08
N LEU A 172 3.79 2.36 -9.38
CA LEU A 172 2.38 2.49 -9.74
C LEU A 172 1.58 3.28 -8.69
N VAL A 173 0.35 3.70 -8.99
CA VAL A 173 -0.52 4.45 -8.06
C VAL A 173 -1.95 3.92 -8.16
N HIS A 174 -2.51 3.23 -7.14
CA HIS A 174 -3.89 2.69 -7.22
C HIS A 174 -4.54 2.26 -5.87
N GLY A 175 -5.87 2.00 -5.86
CA GLY A 175 -6.71 1.61 -4.70
C GLY A 175 -6.79 0.10 -4.37
N THR A 176 -7.54 -0.30 -3.32
CA THR A 176 -7.66 -1.74 -2.89
C THR A 176 -8.95 -2.14 -2.16
N ALA A 177 -9.28 -3.44 -2.26
CA ALA A 177 -10.38 -4.20 -1.64
C ALA A 177 -9.91 -5.16 -0.50
N PRO A 178 -10.82 -5.67 0.36
CA PRO A 178 -10.47 -6.61 1.45
C PRO A 178 -11.41 -7.82 1.66
N ASP A 179 -10.86 -8.99 2.02
CA ASP A 179 -11.65 -10.15 2.48
C ASP A 179 -10.77 -11.33 3.00
N ILE A 180 -10.52 -11.47 4.34
CA ILE A 180 -10.20 -12.74 5.08
C ILE A 180 -9.85 -12.56 6.60
N ALA A 181 -10.80 -12.22 7.49
CA ALA A 181 -10.51 -12.04 8.94
C ALA A 181 -10.91 -13.22 9.86
N GLY A 182 -10.09 -13.53 10.88
CA GLY A 182 -10.53 -14.20 12.14
C GLY A 182 -10.38 -15.72 12.29
N LYS A 183 -9.53 -16.40 11.50
CA LYS A 183 -9.51 -17.89 11.44
C LYS A 183 -8.21 -18.58 11.87
N ASP A 184 -7.20 -17.88 12.39
CA ASP A 184 -5.82 -18.39 12.63
C ASP A 184 -5.14 -19.04 11.39
N LEU A 185 -5.74 -18.82 10.22
CA LEU A 185 -5.22 -19.15 8.90
C LEU A 185 -4.48 -17.96 8.28
N ALA A 186 -4.42 -16.84 9.00
CA ALA A 186 -3.85 -15.61 8.49
C ALA A 186 -2.34 -15.73 8.43
N ASN A 187 -1.78 -15.38 7.29
CA ASN A 187 -0.35 -15.19 7.14
C ASN A 187 0.07 -13.85 7.78
N PRO A 188 0.92 -13.86 8.82
CA PRO A 188 1.33 -12.63 9.49
C PRO A 188 2.37 -11.85 8.68
N THR A 189 2.89 -12.40 7.57
CA THR A 189 3.95 -11.80 6.74
C THR A 189 3.66 -10.34 6.39
N ALA A 190 2.44 -10.02 5.95
CA ALA A 190 2.11 -8.64 5.57
C ALA A 190 2.24 -7.65 6.75
N LEU A 191 1.80 -8.04 7.95
CA LEU A 191 1.91 -7.20 9.14
C LEU A 191 3.35 -7.11 9.63
N LEU A 192 4.08 -8.24 9.60
CA LEU A 192 5.50 -8.29 9.96
C LEU A 192 6.35 -7.41 9.05
N LEU A 193 6.16 -7.50 7.72
CA LEU A 193 6.86 -6.64 6.76
C LEU A 193 6.45 -5.17 6.89
N SER A 194 5.23 -4.88 7.33
CA SER A 194 4.85 -3.50 7.70
C SER A 194 5.65 -3.00 8.91
N ALA A 195 5.92 -3.86 9.90
CA ALA A 195 6.79 -3.53 11.02
C ALA A 195 8.26 -3.36 10.57
N VAL A 196 8.75 -4.17 9.64
CA VAL A 196 10.07 -3.99 9.00
C VAL A 196 10.17 -2.61 8.33
N MET A 197 9.13 -2.20 7.57
CA MET A 197 9.09 -0.86 6.97
C MET A 197 9.11 0.26 8.03
N MET A 198 8.43 0.06 9.15
CA MET A 198 8.45 0.99 10.29
C MET A 198 9.85 1.08 10.92
N LEU A 199 10.54 -0.04 11.13
CA LEU A 199 11.91 -0.06 11.65
C LEU A 199 12.88 0.69 10.74
N ARG A 200 12.78 0.51 9.42
CA ARG A 200 13.57 1.29 8.45
C ARG A 200 13.27 2.78 8.51
N HIS A 201 12.01 3.16 8.71
CA HIS A 201 11.63 4.56 8.90
C HIS A 201 12.23 5.17 10.19
N MET A 202 12.47 4.34 11.20
CA MET A 202 13.15 4.70 12.45
C MET A 202 14.68 4.60 12.38
N GLU A 203 15.25 4.36 11.20
CA GLU A 203 16.69 4.13 10.97
C GLU A 203 17.26 2.89 11.67
N LEU A 204 16.40 1.98 12.14
CA LEU A 204 16.76 0.69 12.75
C LEU A 204 16.97 -0.38 11.67
N ASN A 205 17.88 -0.10 10.74
CA ASN A 205 18.07 -0.90 9.53
C ASN A 205 18.58 -2.33 9.82
N SER A 206 19.49 -2.50 10.77
CA SER A 206 20.05 -3.81 11.10
C SER A 206 18.97 -4.77 11.63
N GLN A 207 18.10 -4.27 12.52
CA GLN A 207 16.98 -5.04 13.07
C GLN A 207 15.97 -5.38 11.97
N ALA A 208 15.69 -4.41 11.09
CA ALA A 208 14.82 -4.62 9.94
C ALA A 208 15.34 -5.71 9.00
N ASP A 209 16.66 -5.72 8.72
CA ASP A 209 17.31 -6.70 7.86
C ASP A 209 17.25 -8.12 8.45
N ILE A 210 17.51 -8.27 9.75
CA ILE A 210 17.44 -9.56 10.46
C ILE A 210 16.01 -10.13 10.38
N ILE A 211 15.00 -9.34 10.73
CA ILE A 211 13.60 -9.80 10.73
C ILE A 211 13.12 -10.13 9.31
N GLN A 212 13.46 -9.28 8.33
CA GLN A 212 13.09 -9.50 6.93
C GLN A 212 13.73 -10.78 6.39
N LYS A 213 15.02 -11.00 6.66
CA LYS A 213 15.75 -12.20 6.25
C LYS A 213 15.14 -13.46 6.89
N ALA A 214 14.89 -13.45 8.20
CA ALA A 214 14.26 -14.56 8.89
C ALA A 214 12.90 -14.92 8.28
N CYS A 215 12.06 -13.92 7.99
CA CYS A 215 10.77 -14.14 7.33
C CYS A 215 10.93 -14.77 5.93
N PHE A 216 11.83 -14.24 5.11
CA PHE A 216 12.05 -14.76 3.75
C PHE A 216 12.65 -16.16 3.74
N ASP A 217 13.59 -16.45 4.64
CA ASP A 217 14.18 -17.78 4.79
C ASP A 217 13.12 -18.81 5.21
N THR A 218 12.24 -18.48 6.17
CA THR A 218 11.13 -19.36 6.57
C THR A 218 10.17 -19.65 5.41
N ILE A 219 9.87 -18.65 4.58
CA ILE A 219 9.06 -18.84 3.37
C ILE A 219 9.82 -19.71 2.37
N LYS A 220 11.09 -19.43 2.10
CA LYS A 220 11.94 -20.15 1.13
C LYS A 220 12.10 -21.63 1.48
N GLU A 221 12.37 -21.95 2.74
CA GLU A 221 12.54 -23.32 3.24
C GLU A 221 11.27 -24.18 3.11
N GLY A 222 10.10 -23.54 3.13
CA GLY A 222 8.82 -24.20 2.86
C GLY A 222 8.25 -25.05 4.00
N LYS A 223 9.03 -25.35 5.04
CA LYS A 223 8.62 -26.21 6.16
C LYS A 223 7.45 -25.65 6.98
N TYR A 224 7.42 -24.34 7.23
CA TYR A 224 6.43 -23.69 8.10
C TYR A 224 5.49 -22.73 7.34
N ARG A 225 5.21 -22.96 6.05
CA ARG A 225 4.29 -22.10 5.28
C ARG A 225 2.85 -22.20 5.79
N THR A 226 2.17 -21.07 5.87
CA THR A 226 0.72 -20.98 6.14
C THR A 226 -0.10 -21.42 4.92
N GLY A 227 -1.40 -21.64 5.10
CA GLY A 227 -2.28 -22.22 4.08
C GLY A 227 -2.38 -21.41 2.78
N ASP A 228 -2.37 -20.09 2.85
CA ASP A 228 -2.35 -19.17 1.70
C ASP A 228 -1.06 -19.27 0.88
N LEU A 229 0.05 -19.69 1.50
CA LEU A 229 1.31 -19.98 0.83
C LEU A 229 1.40 -21.43 0.33
N GLY A 230 0.31 -22.20 0.40
CA GLY A 230 0.26 -23.61 -0.01
C GLY A 230 0.85 -24.58 1.03
N GLY A 231 1.08 -24.13 2.26
CA GLY A 231 1.53 -24.97 3.37
C GLY A 231 0.40 -25.44 4.29
N LYS A 232 0.77 -25.98 5.45
CA LYS A 232 -0.16 -26.49 6.48
C LYS A 232 0.07 -25.90 7.86
N ALA A 233 1.07 -25.03 8.01
CA ALA A 233 1.42 -24.46 9.30
C ALA A 233 0.37 -23.46 9.76
N LYS A 234 0.19 -23.37 11.08
CA LYS A 234 -0.60 -22.33 11.73
C LYS A 234 0.17 -21.01 11.80
N CYS A 235 -0.55 -19.91 12.04
CA CYS A 235 0.07 -18.61 12.26
C CYS A 235 1.12 -18.65 13.39
N SER A 236 0.83 -19.36 14.48
CA SER A 236 1.75 -19.52 15.60
C SER A 236 3.04 -20.24 15.21
N GLU A 237 2.94 -21.37 14.51
CA GLU A 237 4.09 -22.18 14.10
C GLU A 237 5.01 -21.43 13.13
N PHE A 238 4.44 -20.64 12.21
CA PHE A 238 5.21 -19.76 11.33
C PHE A 238 5.90 -18.63 12.12
N THR A 239 5.22 -18.07 13.12
CA THR A 239 5.77 -17.02 13.97
C THR A 239 6.93 -17.53 14.83
N ASP A 240 6.76 -18.69 15.47
CA ASP A 240 7.77 -19.31 16.33
C ASP A 240 9.06 -19.59 15.56
N GLU A 241 8.94 -20.08 14.33
CA GLU A 241 10.11 -20.32 13.48
C GLU A 241 10.84 -19.02 13.09
N ILE A 242 10.11 -17.95 12.82
CA ILE A 242 10.72 -16.64 12.56
C ILE A 242 11.44 -16.14 13.80
N CYS A 243 10.82 -16.20 14.98
CA CYS A 243 11.46 -15.81 16.24
C CYS A 243 12.75 -16.59 16.49
N ARG A 244 12.72 -17.92 16.29
CA ARG A 244 13.91 -18.78 16.41
C ARG A 244 15.05 -18.31 15.51
N LYS A 245 14.77 -18.01 14.23
CA LYS A 245 15.80 -17.53 13.29
C LYS A 245 16.31 -16.13 13.64
N VAL A 246 15.47 -15.27 14.21
CA VAL A 246 15.89 -13.94 14.69
C VAL A 246 16.81 -14.09 15.90
N GLU A 247 16.49 -14.95 16.86
CA GLU A 247 17.32 -15.23 18.04
C GLU A 247 18.70 -15.80 17.65
N GLU A 248 18.77 -16.64 16.62
CA GLU A 248 20.02 -17.19 16.10
C GLU A 248 20.91 -16.15 15.38
N ALA A 249 20.33 -15.02 14.97
CA ALA A 249 21.00 -13.97 14.20
C ALA A 249 21.40 -12.75 15.05
N LEU A 250 21.02 -12.72 16.34
CA LEU A 250 21.38 -11.71 17.33
C LEU A 250 22.68 -12.08 18.07
#